data_AF-A0A7Y5UTN7-F1
#
_entry.id   AF-A0A7Y5UTN7-F1
#
_cell.length_a   1.000
_cell.length_b   1.000
_cell.length_c   1.000
_cell.angle_alpha   90.00
_cell.angle_beta   90.00
_cell.angle_gamma   90.00
#
_symmetry.space_group_name_H-M   'P 1'
#
loop_
_entity.id
_entity.type
_entity.pdbx_description
1 polymer ?
#
loop_
_entity_poly.entity_id
_entity_poly.type
_entity_poly.pdbx_seq_one_letter_code
_entity_poly.pdbx_strand_id
1 'polypeptide(L)'
;MAIAPAFGQAPAPTAVESSAARVRVDELLREGRKFESGEQWGEALSHYEEALRDFPNDRTLIERHDQARIHFDVGRRYHDESFRRAVGSLTRSDALAIYNDVLLKIESHYVHSPNYGQLVEHGRAMLDTALVKPSF
;
A
#
# COMPACT_ATOMS: atom_id res chain seq x y z
N MET A 1 -4.37 -56.00 34.97
CA MET A 1 -3.21 -55.11 34.80
C MET A 1 -3.20 -54.65 33.35
N ALA A 2 -3.69 -53.43 33.08
CA ALA A 2 -3.74 -52.84 31.76
C ALA A 2 -3.21 -51.39 31.89
N ILE A 3 -2.10 -51.10 31.22
CA ILE A 3 -1.44 -49.79 31.22
C ILE A 3 -1.97 -49.06 29.99
N ALA A 4 -2.74 -47.99 30.19
CA ALA A 4 -3.17 -47.09 29.13
C ALA A 4 -2.00 -46.18 28.72
N PRO A 5 -1.76 -45.93 27.41
CA PRO A 5 -0.75 -44.98 26.99
C PRO A 5 -1.25 -43.54 27.21
N ALA A 6 -0.46 -42.76 27.93
CA ALA A 6 -0.63 -41.32 28.06
C ALA A 6 -0.28 -40.66 26.70
N PHE A 7 -1.29 -40.15 25.99
CA PHE A 7 -1.05 -39.26 24.86
C PHE A 7 -0.47 -37.95 25.40
N GLY A 8 0.77 -37.65 25.02
CA GLY A 8 1.45 -36.41 25.34
C GLY A 8 0.70 -35.21 24.78
N GLN A 9 0.26 -34.31 25.66
CA GLN A 9 -0.23 -33.00 25.27
C GLN A 9 0.98 -32.18 24.79
N ALA A 10 1.07 -31.92 23.49
CA ALA A 10 2.00 -30.92 22.98
C ALA A 10 1.58 -29.53 23.50
N PRO A 11 2.49 -28.69 24.03
CA PRO A 11 2.15 -27.34 24.45
C PRO A 11 1.73 -26.51 23.23
N ALA A 12 0.62 -25.79 23.35
CA ALA A 12 0.13 -24.92 22.29
C ALA A 12 1.11 -23.73 22.08
N PRO A 13 1.60 -23.48 20.85
CA PRO A 13 2.37 -22.28 20.54
C PRO A 13 1.38 -21.10 20.42
N THR A 14 1.07 -20.36 21.49
CA THR A 14 -0.06 -19.40 21.40
C THR A 14 0.05 -18.04 22.08
N ALA A 15 0.96 -17.78 23.02
CA ALA A 15 1.02 -16.46 23.68
C ALA A 15 2.35 -15.71 23.47
N VAL A 16 3.48 -16.38 23.69
CA VAL A 16 4.81 -15.76 23.62
C VAL A 16 5.21 -15.41 22.18
N GLU A 17 4.89 -16.28 21.23
CA GLU A 17 5.16 -16.06 19.80
C GLU A 17 4.34 -14.90 19.23
N SER A 18 3.09 -14.74 19.66
CA SER A 18 2.23 -13.61 19.26
C SER A 18 2.75 -12.29 19.82
N SER A 19 3.22 -12.28 21.07
CA SER A 19 3.85 -11.10 21.67
C SER A 19 5.14 -10.70 20.96
N ALA A 20 6.01 -11.66 20.64
CA ALA A 20 7.26 -11.39 19.93
C ALA A 20 7.01 -10.92 18.49
N ALA A 21 6.01 -11.47 17.80
CA ALA A 21 5.60 -11.00 16.49
C ALA A 21 5.12 -9.54 16.52
N ARG A 22 4.30 -9.15 17.51
CA ARG A 22 3.86 -7.75 17.69
C ARG A 22 5.03 -6.80 17.91
N VAL A 23 5.96 -7.14 18.79
CA VAL A 23 7.16 -6.32 19.05
C VAL A 23 7.98 -6.12 17.76
N ARG A 24 8.10 -7.15 16.92
CA ARG A 24 8.78 -7.04 15.62
C ARG A 24 8.04 -6.12 14.65
N VAL A 25 6.71 -6.25 14.55
CA VAL A 25 5.89 -5.36 13.71
C VAL A 25 5.99 -3.91 14.17
N ASP A 26 5.94 -3.66 15.49
CA ASP A 26 6.07 -2.31 16.05
C ASP A 26 7.42 -1.67 15.71
N GLU A 27 8.50 -2.45 15.75
CA GLU A 27 9.84 -2.01 15.36
C GLU A 27 9.93 -1.70 13.86
N LEU A 28 9.38 -2.57 13.00
CA LEU A 28 9.31 -2.35 11.56
C LEU A 28 8.54 -1.08 11.23
N LEU A 29 7.41 -0.85 11.89
CA LEU A 29 6.62 0.37 11.75
C LEU A 29 7.38 1.61 12.24
N ARG A 30 8.17 1.49 13.31
CA ARG A 30 8.97 2.59 13.86
C ARG A 30 10.09 2.99 12.90
N GLU A 31 10.80 2.03 12.31
CA GLU A 31 11.86 2.30 11.32
C GLU A 31 11.26 2.86 10.02
N GLY A 32 10.17 2.29 9.52
CA GLY A 32 9.49 2.79 8.31
C GLY A 32 9.06 4.26 8.44
N ARG A 33 8.52 4.64 9.60
CA ARG A 33 8.16 6.04 9.90
C ARG A 33 9.34 7.01 9.86
N LYS A 34 10.57 6.56 10.09
CA LYS A 34 11.74 7.43 9.94
C LYS A 34 11.96 7.80 8.48
N PHE A 35 11.86 6.84 7.57
CA PHE A 35 11.92 7.11 6.12
C PHE A 35 10.79 8.02 5.67
N GLU A 36 9.55 7.78 6.15
CA GLU A 36 8.41 8.67 5.87
C GLU A 36 8.68 10.11 6.33
N SER A 37 9.19 10.29 7.56
CA SER A 37 9.51 11.62 8.10
C SER A 37 10.63 12.34 7.34
N GLY A 38 11.52 11.57 6.70
CA GLY A 38 12.57 12.09 5.83
C GLY A 38 12.12 12.34 4.39
N GLU A 39 10.83 12.15 4.08
CA GLU A 39 10.29 12.13 2.71
C GLU A 39 10.97 11.12 1.77
N GLN A 40 11.62 10.11 2.34
CA GLN A 40 12.30 9.02 1.66
C GLN A 40 11.29 7.92 1.30
N TRP A 41 10.32 8.28 0.46
CA TRP A 41 9.16 7.42 0.17
C TRP A 41 9.53 6.13 -0.57
N GLY A 42 10.61 6.13 -1.36
CA GLY A 42 11.12 4.94 -2.03
C GLY A 42 11.68 3.92 -1.03
N GLU A 43 12.47 4.39 -0.07
CA GLU A 43 13.03 3.58 1.00
C GLU A 43 11.94 3.06 1.95
N ALA A 44 10.98 3.91 2.31
CA ALA A 44 9.81 3.50 3.09
C ALA A 44 9.01 2.39 2.38
N LEU A 45 8.79 2.54 1.07
CA LEU A 45 8.07 1.55 0.27
C LEU A 45 8.79 0.20 0.26
N SER A 46 10.09 0.18 -0.07
CA SER A 46 10.88 -1.07 -0.05
C SER A 46 10.94 -1.72 1.33
N HIS A 47 11.05 -0.92 2.40
CA HIS A 47 11.05 -1.40 3.77
C HIS A 47 9.73 -2.09 4.15
N TYR A 48 8.59 -1.51 3.81
CA TYR A 48 7.29 -2.12 4.08
C TYR A 48 7.00 -3.32 3.17
N GLU A 49 7.43 -3.31 1.90
CA GLU A 49 7.35 -4.48 1.02
C GLU A 49 8.10 -5.68 1.61
N GLU A 50 9.28 -5.45 2.19
CA GLU A 50 10.04 -6.50 2.87
C GLU A 50 9.32 -6.99 4.13
N ALA A 51 8.83 -6.08 4.98
CA ALA A 51 8.06 -6.42 6.17
C ALA A 51 6.80 -7.26 5.88
N LEU A 52 6.10 -6.96 4.78
CA LEU A 52 4.89 -7.68 4.37
C LEU A 52 5.16 -9.09 3.84
N ARG A 53 6.41 -9.45 3.51
CA ARG A 53 6.76 -10.85 3.20
C ARG A 53 6.66 -11.74 4.43
N ASP A 54 7.04 -11.20 5.60
CA ASP A 54 7.01 -11.92 6.87
C ASP A 54 5.65 -11.78 7.59
N PHE A 55 4.97 -10.65 7.39
CA PHE A 55 3.71 -10.31 8.05
C PHE A 55 2.61 -9.92 7.05
N PRO A 56 2.23 -10.80 6.10
CA PRO A 56 1.37 -10.45 4.96
C PRO A 56 -0.06 -10.02 5.32
N ASN A 57 -0.52 -10.33 6.53
CA ASN A 57 -1.87 -10.01 7.00
C ASN A 57 -1.90 -8.87 8.02
N ASP A 58 -0.75 -8.25 8.32
CA ASP A 58 -0.74 -7.11 9.24
C ASP A 58 -1.31 -5.87 8.55
N ARG A 59 -2.48 -5.45 9.01
CA ARG A 59 -3.22 -4.34 8.41
C ARG A 59 -2.46 -3.02 8.49
N THR A 60 -1.71 -2.79 9.56
CA THR A 60 -1.00 -1.53 9.76
C THR A 60 0.16 -1.42 8.79
N LEU A 61 0.89 -2.51 8.55
CA LEU A 61 1.93 -2.57 7.54
C LEU A 61 1.37 -2.39 6.12
N ILE A 62 0.22 -3.00 5.81
CA ILE A 62 -0.46 -2.80 4.52
C ILE A 62 -0.83 -1.33 4.33
N GLU A 63 -1.48 -0.71 5.32
CA GLU A 63 -1.88 0.69 5.26
C GLU A 63 -0.68 1.63 5.07
N ARG A 64 0.44 1.37 5.76
CA ARG A 64 1.67 2.16 5.63
C ARG A 64 2.38 1.95 4.29
N HIS A 65 2.44 0.72 3.81
CA HIS A 65 2.92 0.40 2.47
C HIS A 65 2.12 1.18 1.41
N ASP A 66 0.80 1.15 1.47
CA ASP A 66 -0.07 1.83 0.51
C ASP A 66 0.12 3.36 0.56
N GLN A 67 0.27 3.92 1.75
CA GLN A 67 0.59 5.34 1.92
C GLN A 67 1.96 5.69 1.29
N ALA A 68 3.01 4.93 1.59
CA ALA A 68 4.34 5.15 1.03
C ALA A 68 4.33 5.04 -0.50
N ARG A 69 3.59 4.07 -1.03
CA ARG A 69 3.40 3.87 -2.48
C ARG A 69 2.74 5.08 -3.13
N ILE A 70 1.66 5.61 -2.54
CA ILE A 70 0.98 6.81 -3.06
C ILE A 70 1.95 7.99 -3.16
N HIS A 71 2.70 8.27 -2.09
CA HIS A 71 3.66 9.38 -2.09
C HIS A 71 4.78 9.17 -3.11
N PHE A 72 5.32 7.95 -3.22
CA PHE A 72 6.35 7.60 -4.19
C PHE A 72 5.85 7.77 -5.63
N ASP A 73 4.68 7.22 -5.96
CA ASP A 73 4.11 7.26 -7.31
C ASP A 73 3.74 8.70 -7.72
N VAL A 74 3.14 9.49 -6.82
CA VAL A 74 2.83 10.90 -7.07
C VAL A 74 4.12 11.69 -7.28
N GLY A 75 5.12 11.53 -6.41
CA GLY A 75 6.42 12.19 -6.54
C GLY A 75 7.07 11.89 -7.88
N ARG A 76 7.21 10.62 -8.23
CA ARG A 76 7.79 10.19 -9.51
C ARG A 76 7.04 10.77 -10.70
N ARG A 77 5.70 10.75 -10.67
CA ARG A 77 4.86 11.21 -11.77
C ARG A 77 4.95 12.72 -11.98
N TYR A 78 4.97 13.51 -10.92
CA TYR A 78 5.09 14.96 -11.02
C TYR A 78 6.53 15.44 -11.22
N HIS A 79 7.54 14.60 -10.97
CA HIS A 79 8.91 14.87 -11.43
C HIS A 79 9.07 14.71 -12.96
N ASP A 80 8.15 14.02 -13.63
CA ASP A 80 8.13 13.89 -15.09
C ASP A 80 7.52 15.15 -15.73
N GLU A 81 8.37 15.90 -16.44
CA GLU A 81 7.99 17.12 -17.15
C GLU A 81 6.89 16.88 -18.20
N SER A 82 6.89 15.72 -18.86
CA SER A 82 5.86 15.40 -19.86
C SER A 82 4.49 15.24 -19.22
N PHE A 83 4.44 14.63 -18.03
CA PHE A 83 3.22 14.49 -17.25
C PHE A 83 2.72 15.85 -16.78
N ARG A 84 3.59 16.71 -16.25
CA ARG A 84 3.22 18.07 -15.81
C ARG A 84 2.63 18.89 -16.96
N ARG A 85 3.24 18.84 -18.14
CA ARG A 85 2.72 19.53 -19.33
C ARG A 85 1.37 18.98 -19.76
N ALA A 86 1.22 17.65 -19.79
CA ALA A 86 -0.05 17.03 -20.12
C ALA A 86 -1.15 17.48 -19.17
N VAL A 87 -0.96 17.30 -17.86
CA VAL A 87 -1.96 17.69 -16.85
C VAL A 87 -2.25 19.19 -16.85
N GLY A 88 -1.23 20.03 -17.03
CA GLY A 88 -1.40 21.50 -17.08
C GLY A 88 -2.14 22.03 -18.32
N SER A 89 -2.27 21.21 -19.38
CA SER A 89 -2.96 21.59 -20.62
C SER A 89 -4.31 20.88 -20.82
N LEU A 90 -4.64 19.89 -19.98
CA LEU A 90 -5.91 19.18 -20.06
C LEU A 90 -7.08 20.12 -19.73
N THR A 91 -8.05 20.18 -20.62
CA THR A 91 -9.36 20.73 -20.27
C THR A 91 -10.17 19.73 -19.47
N ARG A 92 -11.24 20.19 -18.81
CA ARG A 92 -12.21 19.30 -18.16
C ARG A 92 -12.80 18.27 -19.15
N SER A 93 -13.02 18.67 -20.40
CA SER A 93 -13.57 17.76 -21.42
C SER A 93 -12.57 16.66 -21.77
N ASP A 94 -11.30 17.02 -21.95
CA ASP A 94 -10.23 16.05 -22.24
C ASP A 94 -10.05 15.06 -21.09
N ALA A 95 -10.04 15.55 -19.86
CA ALA A 95 -9.93 14.72 -18.67
C ALA A 95 -11.08 13.71 -18.55
N LEU A 96 -12.33 14.14 -18.83
CA LEU A 96 -13.49 13.26 -18.83
C LEU A 96 -13.44 12.22 -19.97
N ALA A 97 -12.98 12.63 -21.16
CA ALA A 97 -12.81 11.71 -22.28
C ALA A 97 -11.77 10.63 -21.97
N ILE A 98 -10.60 11.01 -21.46
CA ILE A 98 -9.55 10.07 -21.05
C ILE A 98 -10.05 9.14 -19.95
N TYR A 99 -10.78 9.66 -18.96
CA TYR A 99 -11.34 8.86 -17.89
C TYR A 99 -12.32 7.79 -18.41
N ASN A 100 -13.23 8.18 -19.32
CA ASN A 100 -14.15 7.25 -19.96
C ASN A 100 -13.41 6.17 -20.77
N ASP A 101 -12.38 6.54 -21.53
CA ASP A 101 -11.58 5.60 -22.30
C ASP A 101 -10.88 4.57 -21.41
N VAL A 102 -10.39 4.99 -20.24
CA VAL A 102 -9.77 4.08 -19.26
C VAL A 102 -10.81 3.12 -18.69
N LEU A 103 -12.00 3.60 -18.31
CA LEU A 103 -13.07 2.74 -17.81
C LEU A 103 -13.51 1.70 -18.85
N LEU A 104 -13.68 2.12 -20.11
CA LEU A 104 -14.00 1.24 -21.23
C LEU A 104 -12.94 0.15 -21.44
N LYS A 105 -11.66 0.51 -21.36
CA LYS A 105 -10.55 -0.46 -21.46
C LYS A 105 -10.56 -1.46 -20.30
N ILE A 106 -10.80 -0.98 -19.08
CA ILE A 106 -10.91 -1.85 -17.91
C ILE A 106 -12.06 -2.85 -18.11
N GLU A 107 -13.24 -2.38 -18.47
CA GLU A 107 -14.42 -3.21 -18.69
C GLU A 107 -14.21 -4.26 -19.79
N SER A 108 -13.55 -3.88 -20.89
CA SER A 108 -13.37 -4.75 -22.06
C SER A 108 -12.21 -5.75 -21.93
N HIS A 109 -11.21 -5.50 -21.08
CA HIS A 109 -9.99 -6.30 -21.03
C HIS A 109 -9.77 -7.04 -19.70
N TYR A 110 -10.49 -6.71 -18.63
CA TYR A 110 -10.34 -7.41 -17.35
C TYR A 110 -11.25 -8.64 -17.26
N VAL A 111 -10.65 -9.79 -16.95
CA VAL A 111 -11.36 -11.08 -16.78
C VAL A 111 -12.32 -11.05 -15.59
N HIS A 112 -12.00 -10.27 -14.56
CA HIS A 112 -12.82 -10.09 -13.36
C HIS A 112 -13.11 -8.60 -13.16
N SER A 113 -14.34 -8.29 -12.78
CA SER A 113 -14.72 -6.92 -12.44
C SER A 113 -13.82 -6.40 -11.31
N PRO A 114 -13.11 -5.27 -11.50
CA PRO A 114 -12.27 -4.72 -10.47
C PRO A 114 -13.11 -4.17 -9.32
N ASN A 115 -12.48 -4.00 -8.16
CA ASN A 115 -13.09 -3.27 -7.06
C ASN A 115 -13.02 -1.76 -7.36
N TYR A 116 -14.05 -1.23 -8.03
CA TYR A 116 -14.12 0.19 -8.40
C TYR A 116 -14.09 1.12 -7.18
N GLY A 117 -14.61 0.68 -6.03
CA GLY A 117 -14.56 1.47 -4.79
C GLY A 117 -13.12 1.69 -4.32
N GLN A 118 -12.31 0.62 -4.29
CA GLN A 118 -10.88 0.73 -3.96
C GLN A 118 -10.12 1.56 -5.00
N LEU A 119 -10.44 1.41 -6.29
CA LEU A 119 -9.78 2.16 -7.35
C LEU A 119 -10.01 3.67 -7.21
N VAL A 120 -11.26 4.08 -6.95
CA VAL A 120 -11.62 5.49 -6.76
C VAL A 120 -11.01 6.05 -5.48
N GLU A 121 -11.06 5.30 -4.37
CA GLU A 121 -10.48 5.73 -3.10
C GLU A 121 -8.96 5.94 -3.21
N HIS A 122 -8.26 5.01 -3.89
CA HIS A 122 -6.83 5.14 -4.15
C HIS A 122 -6.53 6.36 -5.04
N GLY A 123 -7.29 6.56 -6.12
CA GLY A 123 -7.16 7.74 -6.99
C GLY A 123 -7.40 9.05 -6.25
N ARG A 124 -8.40 9.11 -5.35
CA ARG A 124 -8.65 10.28 -4.48
C ARG A 124 -7.46 10.54 -3.57
N ALA A 125 -6.94 9.52 -2.90
CA ALA A 125 -5.79 9.66 -2.01
C ALA A 125 -4.53 10.16 -2.74
N MET A 126 -4.31 9.73 -3.98
CA MET A 126 -3.24 10.27 -4.82
C MET A 126 -3.46 11.75 -5.15
N LEU A 127 -4.69 12.14 -5.50
CA LEU A 127 -5.03 13.54 -5.77
C LEU A 127 -4.86 14.42 -4.52
N ASP A 128 -5.39 13.97 -3.38
CA ASP A 128 -5.25 14.67 -2.09
C ASP A 128 -3.77 14.86 -1.74
N THR A 129 -2.94 13.84 -1.95
CA THR A 129 -1.48 13.92 -1.76
C THR A 129 -0.82 14.92 -2.70
N ALA A 130 -1.25 14.96 -3.97
CA ALA A 130 -0.72 15.89 -4.96
C ALA A 130 -1.06 17.35 -4.61
N LEU A 131 -2.27 17.62 -4.12
CA LEU A 131 -2.74 18.97 -3.79
C LEU A 131 -2.04 19.59 -2.57
N VAL A 132 -1.49 18.78 -1.67
CA VAL A 132 -0.84 19.25 -0.44
C VAL A 132 0.65 19.56 -0.62
N LYS A 133 1.30 18.98 -1.64
CA LYS A 133 2.75 19.11 -1.82
C LYS A 133 3.09 20.39 -2.62
N PRO A 134 3.92 21.31 -2.08
CA PRO A 134 4.23 22.60 -2.72
C PRO A 134 4.92 22.51 -4.08
N SER A 135 5.52 21.35 -4.38
CA SER A 135 6.31 21.07 -5.58
C SER A 135 5.45 20.75 -6.81
N PHE A 136 4.14 20.58 -6.64
CA PHE A 136 3.22 20.06 -7.64
C PHE A 136 2.26 21.11 -8.18
#